data_AF-A0A2S9XJC4-F1
#
_entry.id   AF-A0A2S9XJC4-F1
#
_cell.length_a   1.000
_cell.length_b   1.000
_cell.length_c   1.000
_cell.angle_alpha   90.00
_cell.angle_beta   90.00
_cell.angle_gamma   90.00
#
_symmetry.space_group_name_H-M   'P 1'
#
loop_
_entity.id
_entity.type
_entity.pdbx_description
1 polymer ?
#
loop_
_entity_poly.entity_id
_entity_poly.type
_entity_poly.pdbx_seq_one_letter_code
_entity_poly.pdbx_strand_id
1 'polypeptide(L)'
;MSIAAVGVALGCCHCTELPTEVGEHVSYHWDDSEARLCGGTVPTVDRFLETVGGHYGWAPDELGPGVEYFWDEELSVNACSWPGTFNCESGMNRPIVFSNAPIETHELAHTSRGGHGRPILGFPPFINEAFASRWSSAVIEHGQAFLTWPEFLSAAELRAALEVNDANKLEYGLAFTWWVALESTYGPNKMAEFIVEVDGATSANDVERALRRVFGISLAESAALAESLPEASIDDPVCELEGLPTFTWTGRPLVVERSDAHCDDGDIVNLGHDNTGWLFALELPDTLTDYYVSLTLPPGVDPATKAMYLVECHGELEFDNPFPYNAAFADGKVQSGPWRLQGRQVGRLSTDMNPDGAVVLSRVVFERVLTDADRPMPP
;
A
#
# COMPACT_ATOMS: atom_id res chain seq x y z
N MET A 1 -21.40 24.21 10.50
CA MET A 1 -20.57 25.04 11.40
C MET A 1 -19.17 25.00 10.83
N SER A 2 -18.56 26.15 10.52
CA SER A 2 -17.22 26.23 9.91
C SER A 2 -16.18 25.76 10.93
N ILE A 3 -15.44 24.71 10.60
CA ILE A 3 -14.24 24.31 11.32
C ILE A 3 -13.09 25.04 10.66
N ALA A 4 -12.43 25.92 11.41
CA ALA A 4 -11.22 26.59 10.96
C ALA A 4 -10.09 25.56 10.92
N ALA A 5 -9.42 25.43 9.78
CA ALA A 5 -8.14 24.77 9.67
C ALA A 5 -7.17 25.46 10.65
N VAL A 6 -6.60 24.71 11.58
CA VAL A 6 -5.58 25.22 12.48
C VAL A 6 -4.28 25.14 11.69
N GLY A 7 -3.94 26.25 11.02
CA GLY A 7 -2.62 26.41 10.42
C GLY A 7 -1.56 26.19 11.49
N VAL A 8 -0.66 25.25 11.23
CA VAL A 8 0.53 25.00 12.06
C VAL A 8 1.42 26.23 11.97
N ALA A 9 1.23 27.17 12.89
CA ALA A 9 2.15 28.29 13.09
C ALA A 9 3.38 27.80 13.85
N LEU A 10 4.24 27.02 13.18
CA LEU A 10 5.66 27.00 13.51
C LEU A 10 6.19 28.38 13.13
N GLY A 11 6.87 29.06 14.06
CA GLY A 11 7.31 30.43 13.88
C GLY A 11 8.26 30.61 12.69
N CYS A 12 7.70 30.89 11.51
CA CYS A 12 8.41 31.27 10.31
C CYS A 12 7.89 32.64 9.86
N CYS A 13 8.79 33.61 9.70
CA CYS A 13 8.43 34.93 9.19
C CYS A 13 7.91 34.88 7.74
N HIS A 14 8.03 33.74 7.05
CA HIS A 14 7.44 33.40 5.75
C HIS A 14 7.03 31.91 5.83
N CYS A 15 5.81 31.60 6.32
CA CYS A 15 5.26 30.26 6.12
C CYS A 15 4.69 30.24 4.70
N THR A 16 5.20 29.35 3.84
CA THR A 16 4.53 29.03 2.58
C THR A 16 3.21 28.34 2.95
N GLU A 17 2.09 28.96 2.58
CA GLU A 17 0.77 28.34 2.73
C GLU A 17 0.62 27.36 1.57
N LEU A 18 0.66 26.06 1.87
CA LEU A 18 0.44 25.02 0.87
C LEU A 18 -1.06 24.95 0.52
N PRO A 19 -1.41 24.78 -0.76
CA PRO A 19 -2.73 24.32 -1.16
C PRO A 19 -3.22 23.12 -0.34
N THR A 20 -4.51 23.11 -0.02
CA THR A 20 -5.13 22.05 0.78
C THR A 20 -6.42 21.55 0.14
N GLU A 21 -6.58 20.23 0.08
CA GLU A 21 -7.83 19.53 -0.26
C GLU A 21 -8.27 18.73 0.96
N VAL A 22 -9.55 18.83 1.32
CA VAL A 22 -10.09 18.18 2.52
C VAL A 22 -10.95 17.00 2.09
N GLY A 23 -10.46 15.80 2.40
CA GLY A 23 -11.17 14.54 2.30
C GLY A 23 -12.06 14.25 3.51
N GLU A 24 -12.51 13.01 3.63
CA GLU A 24 -13.31 12.53 4.76
C GLU A 24 -12.45 12.35 6.03
N HIS A 25 -11.25 11.79 5.88
CA HIS A 25 -10.33 11.47 6.99
C HIS A 25 -9.08 12.36 7.01
N VAL A 26 -8.66 12.83 5.84
CA VAL A 26 -7.39 13.57 5.61
C VAL A 26 -7.60 15.01 5.16
N SER A 27 -6.81 15.94 5.72
CA SER A 27 -6.49 17.23 5.09
C SER A 27 -5.18 17.09 4.34
N TYR A 28 -5.25 17.13 3.01
CA TYR A 28 -4.15 16.84 2.10
C TYR A 28 -3.52 18.14 1.61
N HIS A 29 -2.23 18.33 1.86
CA HIS A 29 -1.44 19.50 1.52
C HIS A 29 -0.40 19.13 0.48
N TRP A 30 -0.22 19.98 -0.55
CA TRP A 30 0.80 19.76 -1.58
C TRP A 30 1.36 21.09 -2.08
N ASP A 31 2.54 21.05 -2.70
CA ASP A 31 3.10 22.22 -3.40
C ASP A 31 2.57 22.28 -4.85
N ASP A 32 1.70 23.26 -5.15
CA ASP A 32 1.14 23.47 -6.49
C ASP A 32 2.11 24.12 -7.48
N SER A 33 3.28 24.56 -7.01
CA SER A 33 4.39 24.98 -7.85
C SER A 33 5.21 23.80 -8.38
N GLU A 34 5.13 22.66 -7.69
CA GLU A 34 5.85 21.43 -8.00
C GLU A 34 4.95 20.43 -8.74
N ALA A 35 3.76 20.14 -8.22
CA ALA A 35 2.87 19.13 -8.78
C ALA A 35 1.41 19.58 -8.92
N ARG A 36 0.70 19.00 -9.89
CA ARG A 36 -0.76 19.10 -9.99
C ARG A 36 -1.41 17.90 -9.30
N LEU A 37 -2.33 18.19 -8.39
CA LEU A 37 -3.16 17.17 -7.75
C LEU A 37 -4.26 16.67 -8.71
N CYS A 38 -4.38 15.36 -8.84
CA CYS A 38 -5.44 14.70 -9.60
C CYS A 38 -6.64 14.34 -8.72
N GLY A 39 -7.83 14.40 -9.30
CA GLY A 39 -9.11 14.33 -8.59
C GLY A 39 -9.38 12.99 -7.91
N GLY A 40 -8.69 11.92 -8.29
CA GLY A 40 -8.78 10.61 -7.62
C GLY A 40 -7.83 10.44 -6.44
N THR A 41 -6.83 11.31 -6.25
CA THR A 41 -5.75 11.10 -5.26
C THR A 41 -6.26 11.12 -3.83
N VAL A 42 -6.91 12.22 -3.39
CA VAL A 42 -7.45 12.34 -2.03
C VAL A 42 -8.52 11.28 -1.72
N PRO A 43 -9.48 10.99 -2.62
CA PRO A 43 -10.41 9.88 -2.43
C PRO A 43 -9.75 8.51 -2.28
N THR A 44 -8.58 8.30 -2.91
CA THR A 44 -7.84 7.04 -2.78
C THR A 44 -7.15 6.95 -1.41
N VAL A 45 -6.60 8.06 -0.90
CA VAL A 45 -6.05 8.14 0.46
C VAL A 45 -7.14 7.85 1.51
N ASP A 46 -8.31 8.50 1.40
CA ASP A 46 -9.44 8.24 2.29
C ASP A 46 -9.86 6.76 2.26
N ARG A 47 -10.03 6.20 1.05
CA ARG A 47 -10.43 4.81 0.89
C ARG A 47 -9.40 3.84 1.47
N PHE A 48 -8.12 4.14 1.36
CA PHE A 48 -7.08 3.32 1.95
C PHE A 48 -7.22 3.26 3.49
N LEU A 49 -7.43 4.40 4.16
CA LEU A 49 -7.67 4.43 5.61
C LEU A 49 -8.95 3.66 5.99
N GLU A 50 -10.01 3.79 5.21
CA GLU A 50 -11.25 3.02 5.39
C GLU A 50 -11.03 1.52 5.23
N THR A 51 -10.22 1.11 4.26
CA THR A 51 -9.84 -0.28 4.04
C THR A 51 -9.07 -0.84 5.24
N VAL A 52 -8.07 -0.11 5.75
CA VAL A 52 -7.33 -0.51 6.97
C VAL A 52 -8.29 -0.67 8.15
N GLY A 53 -9.17 0.31 8.35
CA GLY A 53 -10.19 0.30 9.38
C GLY A 53 -11.17 -0.87 9.29
N GLY A 54 -11.72 -1.08 8.10
CA GLY A 54 -12.69 -2.12 7.80
C GLY A 54 -12.13 -3.51 8.03
N HIS A 55 -10.86 -3.73 7.68
CA HIS A 55 -10.16 -4.99 7.92
C HIS A 55 -10.12 -5.38 9.40
N TYR A 56 -9.85 -4.42 10.29
CA TYR A 56 -9.80 -4.66 11.74
C TYR A 56 -11.13 -4.38 12.47
N GLY A 57 -12.16 -3.90 11.77
CA GLY A 57 -13.46 -3.57 12.34
C GLY A 57 -13.46 -2.30 13.21
N TRP A 58 -12.60 -1.33 12.89
CA TRP A 58 -12.48 -0.06 13.60
C TRP A 58 -13.51 0.98 13.17
N ALA A 59 -13.86 1.87 14.09
CA ALA A 59 -14.73 3.00 13.81
C ALA A 59 -13.97 4.12 13.06
N PRO A 60 -14.68 5.02 12.35
CA PRO A 60 -14.04 6.11 11.60
C PRO A 60 -13.11 7.02 12.44
N ASP A 61 -13.42 7.24 13.72
CA ASP A 61 -12.59 8.03 14.63
C ASP A 61 -11.30 7.33 15.06
N GLU A 62 -11.14 6.04 14.73
CA GLU A 62 -9.95 5.23 14.97
C GLU A 62 -9.04 5.15 13.73
N LEU A 63 -9.39 5.81 12.61
CA LEU A 63 -8.63 5.80 11.35
C LEU A 63 -7.62 6.94 11.24
N GLY A 64 -7.38 7.68 12.32
CA GLY A 64 -6.59 8.90 12.32
C GLY A 64 -7.48 10.15 12.18
N PRO A 65 -8.15 10.59 13.25
CA PRO A 65 -9.10 11.69 13.16
C PRO A 65 -8.40 13.00 12.81
N GLY A 66 -8.61 13.47 11.58
CA GLY A 66 -8.04 14.71 11.06
C GLY A 66 -6.56 14.58 10.74
N VAL A 67 -6.17 13.52 10.02
CA VAL A 67 -4.80 13.37 9.50
C VAL A 67 -4.43 14.60 8.68
N GLU A 68 -3.27 15.18 8.92
CA GLU A 68 -2.68 16.18 8.03
C GLU A 68 -1.63 15.47 7.17
N TYR A 69 -1.85 15.35 5.86
CA TYR A 69 -0.91 14.70 4.94
C TYR A 69 -0.20 15.77 4.12
N PHE A 70 1.12 15.81 4.15
CA PHE A 70 1.95 16.77 3.44
C PHE A 70 2.73 16.06 2.34
N TRP A 71 2.36 16.30 1.08
CA TRP A 71 3.12 15.89 -0.10
C TRP A 71 4.08 17.01 -0.53
N ASP A 72 5.30 16.98 0.02
CA ASP A 72 6.34 18.01 -0.20
C ASP A 72 7.72 17.41 0.17
N GLU A 73 8.64 17.33 -0.80
CA GLU A 73 9.95 16.70 -0.59
C GLU A 73 10.82 17.50 0.38
N GLU A 74 10.83 18.84 0.29
CA GLU A 74 11.65 19.69 1.15
C GLU A 74 11.17 19.62 2.60
N LEU A 75 9.86 19.68 2.81
CA LEU A 75 9.23 19.56 4.12
C LEU A 75 9.43 18.16 4.68
N SER A 76 9.28 17.10 3.88
CA SER A 76 9.54 15.72 4.29
C SER A 76 10.98 15.53 4.77
N VAL A 77 11.97 15.95 3.97
CA VAL A 77 13.40 15.88 4.33
C VAL A 77 13.71 16.66 5.61
N ASN A 78 13.11 17.84 5.78
CA ASN A 78 13.34 18.68 6.95
C ASN A 78 12.66 18.12 8.22
N ALA A 79 11.44 17.62 8.09
CA ALA A 79 10.62 17.15 9.21
C ALA A 79 11.10 15.80 9.74
N CYS A 80 11.51 14.90 8.86
CA CYS A 80 11.90 13.54 9.25
C CYS A 80 13.26 13.49 9.95
N SER A 81 13.95 14.63 10.14
CA SER A 81 15.11 14.91 11.02
C SER A 81 16.32 13.95 10.98
N TRP A 82 16.27 12.94 10.13
CA TRP A 82 17.24 11.86 10.02
C TRP A 82 17.87 11.89 8.63
N PRO A 83 19.20 11.71 8.51
CA PRO A 83 19.84 11.70 7.21
C PRO A 83 19.43 10.44 6.43
N GLY A 84 18.50 10.58 5.49
CA GLY A 84 18.18 9.57 4.49
C GLY A 84 16.89 8.77 4.70
N THR A 85 16.06 9.09 5.69
CA THR A 85 14.65 8.66 5.67
C THR A 85 13.84 9.63 4.83
N PHE A 86 13.13 9.08 3.86
CA PHE A 86 12.13 9.79 3.08
C PHE A 86 10.79 9.39 3.68
N ASN A 87 10.01 10.37 4.11
CA ASN A 87 8.65 10.20 4.66
C ASN A 87 8.65 9.76 6.14
N CYS A 88 7.65 10.21 6.90
CA CYS A 88 7.45 9.87 8.30
C CYS A 88 6.09 10.35 8.84
N GLU A 89 5.53 9.62 9.81
CA GLU A 89 4.46 10.09 10.70
C GLU A 89 5.04 10.85 11.91
N SER A 90 4.35 11.89 12.37
CA SER A 90 4.68 12.59 13.61
C SER A 90 3.49 12.73 14.56
N GLY A 91 3.74 12.38 15.82
CA GLY A 91 2.68 12.33 16.84
C GLY A 91 2.35 13.68 17.48
N MET A 92 1.38 14.38 16.91
CA MET A 92 0.69 15.52 17.53
C MET A 92 -0.76 15.15 17.88
N ASN A 93 -1.55 16.10 18.42
CA ASN A 93 -2.99 15.88 18.70
C ASN A 93 -3.81 15.46 17.45
N ARG A 94 -3.23 15.61 16.26
CA ARG A 94 -3.64 15.04 14.97
C ARG A 94 -2.43 14.30 14.40
N PRO A 95 -2.57 13.07 13.88
CA PRO A 95 -1.49 12.41 13.15
C PRO A 95 -1.09 13.26 11.96
N ILE A 96 0.21 13.38 11.72
CA ILE A 96 0.75 14.12 10.57
C ILE A 96 1.63 13.19 9.78
N VAL A 97 1.37 13.09 8.48
CA VAL A 97 2.23 12.36 7.54
C VAL A 97 3.00 13.39 6.73
N PHE A 98 4.32 13.33 6.76
CA PHE A 98 5.18 14.02 5.81
C PHE A 98 5.63 13.01 4.76
N SER A 99 5.44 13.33 3.48
CA SER A 99 5.76 12.42 2.38
C SER A 99 6.25 13.16 1.13
N ASN A 100 7.16 12.55 0.39
CA ASN A 100 7.57 12.93 -0.95
C ASN A 100 6.79 12.16 -2.03
N ALA A 101 5.96 11.20 -1.62
CA ALA A 101 5.05 10.46 -2.47
C ALA A 101 3.62 10.99 -2.34
N PRO A 102 2.82 11.00 -3.42
CA PRO A 102 1.46 11.48 -3.35
C PRO A 102 0.56 10.60 -2.49
N ILE A 103 0.84 9.30 -2.40
CA ILE A 103 0.17 8.35 -1.54
C ILE A 103 1.26 7.46 -0.94
N GLU A 104 1.41 7.48 0.38
CA GLU A 104 2.38 6.68 1.14
C GLU A 104 1.61 5.82 2.15
N THR A 105 1.19 4.65 1.70
CA THR A 105 0.37 3.66 2.40
C THR A 105 1.01 3.21 3.71
N HIS A 106 2.35 3.09 3.77
CA HIS A 106 3.07 2.79 5.00
C HIS A 106 2.82 3.86 6.08
N GLU A 107 3.11 5.11 5.75
CA GLU A 107 2.96 6.23 6.68
C GLU A 107 1.49 6.55 6.97
N LEU A 108 0.59 6.34 6.01
CA LEU A 108 -0.84 6.44 6.23
C LEU A 108 -1.32 5.39 7.24
N ALA A 109 -0.82 4.16 7.18
CA ALA A 109 -1.17 3.13 8.15
C ALA A 109 -0.78 3.54 9.58
N HIS A 110 0.37 4.21 9.75
CA HIS A 110 0.80 4.76 11.05
C HIS A 110 -0.25 5.68 11.70
N THR A 111 -1.07 6.37 10.89
CA THR A 111 -2.10 7.29 11.41
C THR A 111 -3.30 6.60 12.05
N SER A 112 -3.53 5.33 11.71
CA SER A 112 -4.63 4.54 12.25
C SER A 112 -4.34 4.07 13.68
N ARG A 113 -5.36 3.54 14.35
CA ARG A 113 -5.25 2.95 15.69
C ARG A 113 -4.13 1.90 15.80
N GLY A 114 -3.85 1.17 14.73
CA GLY A 114 -2.82 0.13 14.70
C GLY A 114 -1.39 0.65 14.74
N GLY A 115 -1.15 1.88 14.29
CA GLY A 115 0.19 2.47 14.27
C GLY A 115 0.44 3.53 15.35
N HIS A 116 -0.56 4.36 15.66
CA HIS A 116 -0.32 5.53 16.53
C HIS A 116 -0.36 5.22 18.04
N GLY A 117 -1.03 4.15 18.48
CA GLY A 117 -1.24 3.84 19.91
C GLY A 117 -1.83 5.02 20.70
N ARG A 118 -1.66 5.05 22.04
CA ARG A 118 -1.99 6.27 22.83
C ARG A 118 -0.87 7.32 22.74
N PRO A 119 -1.21 8.64 22.66
CA PRO A 119 -0.28 9.75 22.45
C PRO A 119 0.91 9.94 23.43
N ILE A 120 1.00 9.15 24.51
CA ILE A 120 2.02 9.31 25.56
C ILE A 120 2.99 8.13 25.61
N LEU A 121 2.57 6.95 25.16
CA LEU A 121 3.36 5.72 25.30
C LEU A 121 3.62 5.04 23.94
N GLY A 122 2.74 5.25 22.95
CA GLY A 122 2.86 4.62 21.63
C GLY A 122 2.90 3.09 21.69
N PHE A 123 3.19 2.48 20.56
CA PHE A 123 3.62 1.08 20.49
C PHE A 123 5.16 0.98 20.50
N PRO A 124 5.73 -0.16 20.93
CA PRO A 124 7.14 -0.43 20.64
C PRO A 124 7.41 -0.27 19.14
N PRO A 125 8.53 0.34 18.71
CA PRO A 125 8.81 0.59 17.30
C PRO A 125 8.66 -0.65 16.41
N PHE A 126 9.12 -1.82 16.87
CA PHE A 126 8.94 -3.09 16.17
C PHE A 126 7.46 -3.42 15.86
N ILE A 127 6.54 -3.15 16.78
CA ILE A 127 5.10 -3.38 16.59
C ILE A 127 4.52 -2.35 15.62
N ASN A 128 4.95 -1.10 15.75
CA ASN A 128 4.48 -0.01 14.91
C ASN A 128 4.85 -0.24 13.43
N GLU A 129 6.14 -0.48 13.16
CA GLU A 129 6.63 -0.75 11.82
C GLU A 129 6.12 -2.07 11.24
N ALA A 130 5.89 -3.09 12.08
CA ALA A 130 5.22 -4.32 11.68
C ALA A 130 3.82 -4.05 11.10
N PHE A 131 3.04 -3.23 11.81
CA PHE A 131 1.69 -2.85 11.39
C PHE A 131 1.72 -2.04 10.09
N ALA A 132 2.56 -1.01 10.01
CA ALA A 132 2.62 -0.18 8.80
C ALA A 132 3.16 -0.94 7.58
N SER A 133 4.18 -1.79 7.77
CA SER A 133 4.71 -2.64 6.70
C SER A 133 3.69 -3.62 6.14
N ARG A 134 2.75 -4.10 6.98
CA ARG A 134 1.61 -4.93 6.55
C ARG A 134 0.75 -4.21 5.51
N TRP A 135 0.67 -2.88 5.59
CA TRP A 135 -0.20 -2.05 4.77
C TRP A 135 0.52 -1.29 3.65
N SER A 136 1.82 -1.53 3.44
CA SER A 136 2.57 -1.03 2.29
C SER A 136 2.11 -1.72 0.99
N SER A 137 1.77 -0.93 -0.04
CA SER A 137 1.35 -1.43 -1.36
C SER A 137 2.38 -1.12 -2.45
N ALA A 138 2.86 -2.17 -3.14
CA ALA A 138 3.79 -2.00 -4.27
C ALA A 138 3.08 -1.62 -5.59
N VAL A 139 1.75 -1.72 -5.62
CA VAL A 139 0.94 -1.27 -6.75
C VAL A 139 0.62 0.22 -6.67
N ILE A 140 0.43 0.75 -5.46
CA ILE A 140 0.15 2.18 -5.27
C ILE A 140 1.46 2.97 -5.27
N GLU A 141 2.48 2.51 -4.55
CA GLU A 141 3.79 3.17 -4.49
C GLU A 141 4.84 2.46 -5.34
N HIS A 142 5.69 3.24 -5.99
CA HIS A 142 6.83 2.69 -6.71
C HIS A 142 7.99 2.39 -5.75
N GLY A 143 8.52 1.17 -5.77
CA GLY A 143 9.75 0.84 -5.04
C GLY A 143 9.56 0.32 -3.62
N GLN A 144 8.33 0.12 -3.16
CA GLN A 144 8.07 -0.69 -1.97
C GLN A 144 8.38 -2.14 -2.31
N ALA A 145 9.58 -2.61 -1.94
CA ALA A 145 9.84 -4.03 -1.93
C ALA A 145 8.91 -4.65 -0.90
N PHE A 146 8.19 -5.72 -1.25
CA PHE A 146 7.60 -6.56 -0.21
C PHE A 146 8.77 -7.09 0.61
N LEU A 147 8.93 -6.56 1.83
CA LEU A 147 10.02 -6.86 2.74
C LEU A 147 9.88 -8.27 3.35
N THR A 148 9.36 -9.24 2.60
CA THR A 148 9.42 -10.64 2.99
C THR A 148 10.82 -11.17 2.73
N TRP A 149 11.76 -10.80 3.60
CA TRP A 149 13.00 -11.53 3.75
C TRP A 149 12.73 -12.60 4.81
N PRO A 150 12.79 -13.90 4.48
CA PRO A 150 12.55 -14.99 5.42
C PRO A 150 13.75 -15.18 6.35
N GLU A 151 14.36 -14.10 6.80
CA GLU A 151 15.32 -14.16 7.88
C GLU A 151 14.51 -14.57 9.12
N PHE A 152 14.63 -15.82 9.53
CA PHE A 152 13.80 -16.35 10.59
C PHE A 152 14.26 -15.81 11.94
N LEU A 153 13.30 -15.62 12.83
CA LEU A 153 13.52 -14.96 14.10
C LEU A 153 13.19 -15.94 15.24
N SER A 154 14.18 -16.24 16.07
CA SER A 154 14.02 -17.05 17.28
C SER A 154 13.36 -16.25 18.41
N ALA A 155 12.94 -16.94 19.48
CA ALA A 155 12.40 -16.27 20.67
C ALA A 155 13.36 -15.23 21.27
N ALA A 156 14.67 -15.44 21.15
CA ALA A 156 15.69 -14.52 21.66
C ALA A 156 15.84 -13.30 20.74
N GLU A 157 15.81 -13.51 19.43
CA GLU A 157 15.84 -12.45 18.42
C GLU A 157 14.56 -11.61 18.48
N LEU A 158 13.38 -12.22 18.65
CA LEU A 158 12.12 -11.49 18.87
C LEU A 158 12.21 -10.58 20.07
N ARG A 159 12.71 -11.13 21.18
CA ARG A 159 12.82 -10.38 22.42
C ARG A 159 13.80 -9.22 22.26
N ALA A 160 14.92 -9.42 21.57
CA ALA A 160 15.89 -8.37 21.31
C ALA A 160 15.29 -7.27 20.41
N ALA A 161 14.58 -7.66 19.35
CA ALA A 161 13.95 -6.74 18.40
C ALA A 161 12.86 -5.87 19.07
N LEU A 162 12.05 -6.45 19.95
CA LEU A 162 11.03 -5.73 20.71
C LEU A 162 11.59 -4.70 21.72
N GLU A 163 12.87 -4.80 22.07
CA GLU A 163 13.57 -3.87 22.96
C GLU A 163 14.35 -2.78 22.17
N VAL A 164 14.33 -2.84 20.84
CA VAL A 164 14.90 -1.80 19.97
C VAL A 164 13.96 -0.58 19.96
N ASN A 165 14.43 0.52 20.55
CA ASN A 165 13.70 1.80 20.57
C ASN A 165 14.09 2.74 19.43
N ASP A 166 14.99 2.31 18.55
CA ASP A 166 15.52 3.07 17.42
C ASP A 166 15.00 2.43 16.13
N ALA A 167 14.04 3.08 15.47
CA ALA A 167 13.38 2.55 14.27
C ALA A 167 14.38 2.17 13.16
N ASN A 168 15.50 2.89 13.05
CA ASN A 168 16.52 2.64 12.02
C ASN A 168 17.41 1.43 12.30
N LYS A 169 17.25 0.80 13.46
CA LYS A 169 17.89 -0.46 13.82
C LYS A 169 16.90 -1.62 13.84
N LEU A 170 15.66 -1.40 13.41
CA LEU A 170 14.68 -2.44 13.26
C LEU A 170 14.94 -3.20 11.96
N GLU A 171 14.74 -4.50 12.04
CA GLU A 171 14.67 -5.36 10.87
C GLU A 171 13.21 -5.44 10.42
N TYR A 172 12.81 -4.55 9.51
CA TYR A 172 11.41 -4.38 9.07
C TYR A 172 10.82 -5.67 8.49
N GLY A 173 11.61 -6.46 7.75
CA GLY A 173 11.16 -7.74 7.23
C GLY A 173 10.85 -8.77 8.32
N LEU A 174 11.57 -8.74 9.44
CA LEU A 174 11.28 -9.57 10.62
C LEU A 174 9.98 -9.14 11.30
N ALA A 175 9.80 -7.82 11.44
CA ALA A 175 8.60 -7.22 12.01
C ALA A 175 7.35 -7.61 11.21
N PHE A 176 7.41 -7.41 9.89
CA PHE A 176 6.38 -7.84 8.94
C PHE A 176 6.10 -9.34 9.05
N THR A 177 7.13 -10.19 8.98
CA THR A 177 6.96 -11.66 9.00
C THR A 177 6.26 -12.12 10.28
N TRP A 178 6.65 -11.59 11.45
CA TRP A 178 6.01 -11.93 12.71
C TRP A 178 4.55 -11.46 12.77
N TRP A 179 4.24 -10.29 12.23
CA TRP A 179 2.88 -9.77 12.15
C TRP A 179 1.99 -10.64 11.27
N VAL A 180 2.44 -10.95 10.06
CA VAL A 180 1.75 -11.82 9.12
C VAL A 180 1.50 -13.19 9.74
N ALA A 181 2.45 -13.75 10.48
CA ALA A 181 2.28 -15.04 11.15
C ALA A 181 1.10 -15.04 12.13
N LEU A 182 1.00 -13.99 12.94
CA LEU A 182 -0.10 -13.83 13.88
C LEU A 182 -1.41 -13.58 13.15
N GLU A 183 -1.42 -12.69 12.15
CA GLU A 183 -2.64 -12.33 11.42
C GLU A 183 -3.19 -13.50 10.60
N SER A 184 -2.36 -14.22 9.84
CA SER A 184 -2.79 -15.40 9.07
C SER A 184 -3.28 -16.53 9.97
N THR A 185 -2.76 -16.66 11.20
CA THR A 185 -3.15 -17.72 12.13
C THR A 185 -4.42 -17.41 12.92
N TYR A 186 -4.56 -16.17 13.39
CA TYR A 186 -5.61 -15.77 14.33
C TYR A 186 -6.69 -14.87 13.71
N GLY A 187 -6.43 -14.30 12.53
CA GLY A 187 -7.32 -13.41 11.81
C GLY A 187 -7.29 -11.96 12.33
N PRO A 188 -7.84 -11.02 11.55
CA PRO A 188 -7.76 -9.59 11.86
C PRO A 188 -8.49 -9.20 13.13
N ASN A 189 -9.61 -9.85 13.47
CA ASN A 189 -10.34 -9.59 14.72
C ASN A 189 -9.46 -9.80 15.96
N LYS A 190 -8.61 -10.85 15.95
CA LYS A 190 -7.68 -11.11 17.05
C LYS A 190 -6.50 -10.17 17.04
N MET A 191 -6.04 -9.74 15.87
CA MET A 191 -5.04 -8.68 15.75
C MET A 191 -5.57 -7.35 16.30
N ALA A 192 -6.82 -6.99 16.05
CA ALA A 192 -7.47 -5.82 16.63
C ALA A 192 -7.51 -5.89 18.17
N GLU A 193 -7.87 -7.04 18.74
CA GLU A 193 -7.77 -7.27 20.19
C GLU A 193 -6.33 -7.11 20.71
N PHE A 194 -5.35 -7.61 19.96
CA PHE A 194 -3.93 -7.51 20.31
C PHE A 194 -3.42 -6.07 20.31
N ILE A 195 -3.78 -5.27 19.30
CA ILE A 195 -3.47 -3.84 19.22
C ILE A 195 -4.00 -3.09 20.44
N VAL A 196 -5.22 -3.41 20.89
CA VAL A 196 -5.79 -2.82 22.11
C VAL A 196 -5.03 -3.24 23.37
N GLU A 197 -4.61 -4.50 23.47
CA GLU A 197 -3.93 -5.04 24.65
C GLU A 197 -2.46 -4.61 24.73
N VAL A 198 -1.79 -4.40 23.60
CA VAL A 198 -0.39 -3.97 23.53
C VAL A 198 -0.22 -2.45 23.62
N ASP A 199 -1.32 -1.70 23.62
CA ASP A 199 -1.34 -0.24 23.81
C ASP A 199 -0.67 0.15 25.13
N GLY A 200 0.41 0.95 25.02
CA GLY A 200 1.24 1.36 26.16
C GLY A 200 2.25 0.32 26.64
N ALA A 201 2.48 -0.76 25.89
CA ALA A 201 3.60 -1.65 26.12
C ALA A 201 4.93 -0.93 25.83
N THR A 202 5.88 -1.02 26.75
CA THR A 202 7.21 -0.38 26.61
C THR A 202 8.35 -1.40 26.71
N SER A 203 8.04 -2.69 26.67
CA SER A 203 9.02 -3.78 26.80
C SER A 203 8.51 -5.08 26.18
N ALA A 204 9.43 -5.98 25.86
CA ALA A 204 9.09 -7.31 25.36
C ALA A 204 8.28 -8.14 26.38
N ASN A 205 8.44 -7.87 27.68
CA ASN A 205 7.65 -8.52 28.74
C ASN A 205 6.17 -8.13 28.69
N ASP A 206 5.88 -6.88 28.33
CA ASP A 206 4.50 -6.41 28.20
C ASP A 206 3.86 -6.97 26.93
N VAL A 207 4.62 -7.02 25.82
CA VAL A 207 4.20 -7.69 24.58
C VAL A 207 3.94 -9.18 24.81
N GLU A 208 4.81 -9.89 25.53
CA GLU A 208 4.59 -11.30 25.89
C GLU A 208 3.32 -11.49 26.74
N ARG A 209 2.99 -10.53 27.62
CA ARG A 209 1.75 -10.56 28.39
C ARG A 209 0.53 -10.38 27.49
N ALA A 210 0.61 -9.48 26.51
CA ALA A 210 -0.44 -9.26 25.53
C ALA A 210 -0.69 -10.51 24.67
N LEU A 211 0.38 -11.14 24.17
CA LEU A 211 0.30 -12.40 23.42
C LEU A 211 -0.41 -13.49 24.21
N ARG A 212 -0.05 -13.66 25.49
CA ARG A 212 -0.67 -14.67 26.37
C ARG A 212 -2.15 -14.41 26.63
N ARG A 213 -2.57 -13.14 26.67
CA ARG A 213 -3.97 -12.78 26.93
C ARG A 213 -4.85 -12.95 25.70
N VAL A 214 -4.37 -12.54 24.54
CA VAL A 214 -5.18 -12.44 23.32
C VAL A 214 -5.16 -13.75 22.54
N PHE A 215 -3.97 -14.31 22.35
CA PHE A 215 -3.73 -15.50 21.53
C PHE A 215 -3.52 -16.76 22.36
N GLY A 216 -3.22 -16.63 23.67
CA GLY A 216 -2.95 -17.76 24.54
C GLY A 216 -1.56 -18.38 24.38
N ILE A 217 -0.63 -17.68 23.71
CA ILE A 217 0.72 -18.15 23.40
C ILE A 217 1.79 -17.31 24.08
N SER A 218 2.97 -17.89 24.27
CA SER A 218 4.18 -17.22 24.70
C SER A 218 4.90 -16.54 23.53
N LEU A 219 5.86 -15.67 23.86
CA LEU A 219 6.73 -15.03 22.88
C LEU A 219 7.52 -16.07 22.04
N ALA A 220 7.92 -17.18 22.68
CA ALA A 220 8.63 -18.25 22.00
C ALA A 220 7.74 -19.00 21.01
N GLU A 221 6.48 -19.23 21.36
CA GLU A 221 5.49 -19.84 20.46
C GLU A 221 5.15 -18.90 19.30
N SER A 222 5.05 -17.59 19.51
CA SER A 222 4.84 -16.63 18.41
C SER A 222 6.05 -16.54 17.46
N ALA A 223 7.28 -16.64 18.00
CA ALA A 223 8.48 -16.68 17.17
C ALA A 223 8.52 -17.98 16.33
N ALA A 224 8.21 -19.12 16.95
CA ALA A 224 8.12 -20.39 16.24
C ALA A 224 7.03 -20.39 15.16
N LEU A 225 5.91 -19.68 15.38
CA LEU A 225 4.87 -19.50 14.38
C LEU A 225 5.40 -18.75 13.16
N ALA A 226 6.12 -17.65 13.37
CA ALA A 226 6.75 -16.87 12.30
C ALA A 226 7.84 -17.67 11.57
N GLU A 227 8.64 -18.46 12.28
CA GLU A 227 9.61 -19.39 11.68
C GLU A 227 8.92 -20.46 10.82
N SER A 228 7.71 -20.86 11.20
CA SER A 228 6.94 -21.91 10.53
C SER A 228 6.07 -21.42 9.37
N LEU A 229 6.33 -20.23 8.82
CA LEU A 229 5.60 -19.67 7.68
C LEU A 229 6.28 -19.94 6.32
N PRO A 230 6.16 -21.13 5.72
CA PRO A 230 6.43 -21.29 4.29
C PRO A 230 5.22 -20.91 3.41
N GLU A 231 4.02 -20.69 3.97
CA GLU A 231 2.75 -20.61 3.20
C GLU A 231 1.75 -19.54 3.73
N ALA A 232 2.17 -18.50 4.46
CA ALA A 232 1.24 -17.39 4.73
C ALA A 232 1.03 -16.61 3.43
N SER A 233 -0.19 -16.66 2.88
CA SER A 233 -0.65 -15.70 1.89
C SER A 233 -1.07 -14.42 2.59
N ILE A 234 -0.55 -13.30 2.11
CA ILE A 234 -1.13 -12.01 2.38
C ILE A 234 -1.18 -11.22 1.10
N ASP A 235 -2.35 -10.66 0.83
CA ASP A 235 -2.57 -9.90 -0.37
C ASP A 235 -1.93 -8.52 -0.24
N ASP A 236 -1.44 -7.99 -1.36
CA ASP A 236 -1.10 -6.58 -1.45
C ASP A 236 -2.33 -5.77 -0.99
N PRO A 237 -2.17 -4.78 -0.11
CA PRO A 237 -3.27 -3.96 0.40
C PRO A 237 -4.19 -3.37 -0.67
N VAL A 238 -3.69 -3.18 -1.90
CA VAL A 238 -4.50 -2.73 -3.05
C VAL A 238 -5.66 -3.70 -3.35
N CYS A 239 -5.52 -4.99 -3.03
CA CYS A 239 -6.57 -6.01 -3.20
C CYS A 239 -7.79 -5.78 -2.31
N GLU A 240 -7.59 -5.13 -1.17
CA GLU A 240 -8.64 -4.79 -0.20
C GLU A 240 -9.34 -3.45 -0.54
N LEU A 241 -8.90 -2.75 -1.59
CA LEU A 241 -9.57 -1.53 -2.05
C LEU A 241 -10.89 -1.86 -2.76
N GLU A 242 -11.98 -1.33 -2.20
CA GLU A 242 -13.30 -1.44 -2.79
C GLU A 242 -13.54 -0.41 -3.92
N GLY A 243 -14.58 -0.63 -4.73
CA GLY A 243 -15.06 0.36 -5.71
C GLY A 243 -14.15 0.58 -6.93
N LEU A 244 -13.16 -0.28 -7.16
CA LEU A 244 -12.33 -0.23 -8.36
C LEU A 244 -13.12 -0.61 -9.63
N PRO A 245 -12.89 0.07 -10.77
CA PRO A 245 -13.38 -0.37 -12.07
C PRO A 245 -12.97 -1.83 -12.31
N THR A 246 -13.95 -2.70 -12.53
CA THR A 246 -13.73 -4.15 -12.58
C THR A 246 -14.00 -4.70 -13.98
N PHE A 247 -13.03 -5.45 -14.52
CA PHE A 247 -13.07 -6.06 -15.85
C PHE A 247 -13.12 -7.58 -15.75
N THR A 248 -14.25 -8.17 -16.10
CA THR A 248 -14.46 -9.63 -16.01
C THR A 248 -14.16 -10.33 -17.32
N TRP A 249 -13.38 -11.41 -17.28
CA TRP A 249 -13.13 -12.25 -18.44
C TRP A 249 -14.34 -13.13 -18.76
N THR A 250 -14.83 -13.05 -20.01
CA THR A 250 -16.02 -13.79 -20.46
C THR A 250 -15.72 -14.79 -21.58
N GLY A 251 -14.48 -15.28 -21.69
CA GLY A 251 -14.08 -16.20 -22.77
C GLY A 251 -13.58 -15.54 -24.07
N ARG A 252 -13.47 -14.21 -24.10
CA ARG A 252 -12.91 -13.41 -25.21
C ARG A 252 -11.67 -12.65 -24.73
N PRO A 253 -10.82 -12.10 -25.62
CA PRO A 253 -9.75 -11.22 -25.18
C PRO A 253 -10.31 -10.12 -24.29
N LEU A 254 -9.78 -10.00 -23.08
CA LEU A 254 -10.16 -8.96 -22.13
C LEU A 254 -9.43 -7.68 -22.51
N VAL A 255 -10.15 -6.57 -22.54
CA VAL A 255 -9.59 -5.27 -22.90
C VAL A 255 -9.76 -4.33 -21.73
N VAL A 256 -8.65 -3.80 -21.25
CA VAL A 256 -8.61 -2.72 -20.24
C VAL A 256 -8.23 -1.46 -20.98
N GLU A 257 -9.16 -0.52 -21.04
CA GLU A 257 -8.95 0.77 -21.69
C GLU A 257 -9.73 1.86 -20.96
N ARG A 258 -9.10 3.03 -20.88
CA ARG A 258 -9.70 4.26 -20.38
C ARG A 258 -9.32 5.38 -21.35
N SER A 259 -10.28 5.79 -22.18
CA SER A 259 -10.11 6.86 -23.17
C SER A 259 -10.37 8.23 -22.54
N ASP A 260 -9.77 9.26 -23.14
CA ASP A 260 -10.00 10.66 -22.79
C ASP A 260 -9.81 10.97 -21.29
N ALA A 261 -8.86 10.30 -20.66
CA ALA A 261 -8.55 10.49 -19.25
C ALA A 261 -7.92 11.87 -19.00
N HIS A 262 -8.32 12.49 -17.90
CA HIS A 262 -7.79 13.76 -17.46
C HIS A 262 -7.48 13.70 -15.96
N CYS A 263 -6.49 14.46 -15.50
CA CYS A 263 -6.13 14.53 -14.08
C CYS A 263 -7.29 15.02 -13.20
N ASP A 264 -8.23 15.80 -13.75
CA ASP A 264 -9.43 16.24 -13.02
C ASP A 264 -10.50 15.13 -12.88
N ASP A 265 -10.33 13.98 -13.54
CA ASP A 265 -11.25 12.86 -13.41
C ASP A 265 -11.07 12.21 -12.03
N GLY A 266 -12.19 11.89 -11.36
CA GLY A 266 -12.18 11.32 -10.00
C GLY A 266 -11.65 9.89 -9.88
N ASP A 267 -11.23 9.27 -10.99
CA ASP A 267 -10.59 7.94 -11.03
C ASP A 267 -9.10 8.00 -11.38
N ILE A 268 -8.57 9.18 -11.73
CA ILE A 268 -7.15 9.36 -12.05
C ILE A 268 -6.39 9.84 -10.81
N VAL A 269 -5.30 9.16 -10.49
CA VAL A 269 -4.53 9.35 -9.26
C VAL A 269 -3.10 9.78 -9.57
N ASN A 270 -2.50 10.57 -8.68
CA ASN A 270 -1.05 10.77 -8.65
C ASN A 270 -0.39 9.49 -8.11
N LEU A 271 0.65 9.01 -8.80
CA LEU A 271 1.46 7.85 -8.44
C LEU A 271 2.94 8.22 -8.18
N GLY A 272 3.29 9.47 -8.49
CA GLY A 272 4.56 10.13 -8.22
C GLY A 272 4.42 11.62 -8.56
N HIS A 273 5.53 12.36 -8.49
CA HIS A 273 5.57 13.79 -8.83
C HIS A 273 5.02 14.09 -10.22
N ASP A 274 5.60 13.46 -11.25
CA ASP A 274 5.18 13.62 -12.64
C ASP A 274 4.38 12.42 -13.16
N ASN A 275 4.13 11.43 -12.30
CA ASN A 275 3.50 10.17 -12.66
C ASN A 275 2.05 10.12 -12.15
N THR A 276 1.15 9.71 -13.03
CA THR A 276 -0.27 9.53 -12.77
C THR A 276 -0.72 8.18 -13.26
N GLY A 277 -1.90 7.77 -12.85
CA GLY A 277 -2.43 6.49 -13.28
C GLY A 277 -3.87 6.25 -12.94
N TRP A 278 -4.25 5.01 -13.15
CA TRP A 278 -5.61 4.53 -12.96
C TRP A 278 -5.58 3.12 -12.38
N LEU A 279 -6.24 2.96 -11.24
CA LEU A 279 -6.38 1.67 -10.56
C LEU A 279 -7.58 0.91 -11.11
N PHE A 280 -7.45 -0.41 -11.25
CA PHE A 280 -8.53 -1.27 -11.74
C PHE A 280 -8.41 -2.69 -11.16
N ALA A 281 -9.49 -3.45 -11.23
CA ALA A 281 -9.53 -4.87 -10.90
C ALA A 281 -9.84 -5.72 -12.13
N LEU A 282 -9.30 -6.93 -12.17
CA LEU A 282 -9.66 -7.99 -13.11
C LEU A 282 -10.34 -9.13 -12.35
N GLU A 283 -11.35 -9.71 -12.99
CA GLU A 283 -11.98 -10.95 -12.52
C GLU A 283 -11.77 -12.03 -13.59
N LEU A 284 -10.85 -12.94 -13.31
CA LEU A 284 -10.48 -14.06 -14.17
C LEU A 284 -11.07 -15.36 -13.62
N PRO A 285 -11.11 -16.45 -14.42
CA PRO A 285 -11.43 -17.76 -13.87
C PRO A 285 -10.45 -18.16 -12.76
N ASP A 286 -10.91 -18.89 -11.75
CA ASP A 286 -10.08 -19.46 -10.68
C ASP A 286 -9.08 -20.51 -11.19
N THR A 287 -9.16 -20.89 -12.47
CA THR A 287 -8.20 -21.79 -13.09
C THR A 287 -7.01 -21.02 -13.61
N LEU A 288 -5.83 -21.34 -13.07
CA LEU A 288 -4.55 -20.80 -13.52
C LEU A 288 -4.35 -20.95 -15.02
N THR A 289 -4.37 -19.82 -15.73
CA THR A 289 -4.43 -19.74 -17.20
C THR A 289 -3.36 -18.79 -17.73
N ASP A 290 -2.73 -19.20 -18.84
CA ASP A 290 -1.72 -18.38 -19.52
C ASP A 290 -2.39 -17.34 -20.44
N TYR A 291 -1.96 -16.09 -20.35
CA TYR A 291 -2.41 -14.95 -21.15
C TYR A 291 -1.23 -14.24 -21.82
N TYR A 292 -1.34 -13.97 -23.11
CA TYR A 292 -0.53 -12.93 -23.74
C TYR A 292 -1.10 -11.57 -23.38
N VAL A 293 -0.26 -10.73 -22.78
CA VAL A 293 -0.60 -9.34 -22.45
C VAL A 293 0.03 -8.44 -23.49
N SER A 294 -0.72 -7.48 -24.04
CA SER A 294 -0.20 -6.51 -24.99
C SER A 294 -0.65 -5.11 -24.63
N LEU A 295 0.30 -4.17 -24.62
CA LEU A 295 0.06 -2.75 -24.38
C LEU A 295 0.15 -2.04 -25.72
N THR A 296 -0.90 -1.26 -26.05
CA THR A 296 -0.97 -0.49 -27.29
C THR A 296 -1.20 0.98 -26.97
N LEU A 297 -0.49 1.85 -27.68
CA LEU A 297 -0.55 3.30 -27.52
C LEU A 297 -1.06 3.98 -28.79
N PRO A 298 -1.73 5.14 -28.68
CA PRO A 298 -2.01 5.99 -29.82
C PRO A 298 -0.72 6.40 -30.56
N PRO A 299 -0.78 6.63 -31.89
CA PRO A 299 0.37 7.11 -32.65
C PRO A 299 0.94 8.42 -32.08
N GLY A 300 2.26 8.49 -31.95
CA GLY A 300 2.97 9.70 -31.50
C GLY A 300 3.13 9.84 -29.98
N VAL A 301 2.64 8.88 -29.19
CA VAL A 301 2.82 8.84 -27.73
C VAL A 301 4.14 8.13 -27.39
N ASP A 302 4.93 8.72 -26.49
CA ASP A 302 6.16 8.12 -25.99
C ASP A 302 5.85 6.93 -25.06
N PRO A 303 6.35 5.72 -25.35
CA PRO A 303 6.12 4.55 -24.51
C PRO A 303 6.97 4.51 -23.23
N ALA A 304 8.01 5.35 -23.08
CA ALA A 304 9.02 5.20 -22.02
C ALA A 304 8.47 5.19 -20.60
N THR A 305 7.33 5.87 -20.37
CA THR A 305 6.72 6.03 -19.04
C THR A 305 5.39 5.30 -18.90
N LYS A 306 5.05 4.45 -19.86
CA LYS A 306 3.76 3.76 -19.93
C LYS A 306 3.93 2.32 -19.49
N ALA A 307 3.38 1.99 -18.33
CA ALA A 307 3.46 0.64 -17.77
C ALA A 307 2.13 0.17 -17.20
N MET A 308 2.04 -1.13 -17.04
CA MET A 308 1.00 -1.81 -16.29
C MET A 308 1.65 -2.64 -15.19
N TYR A 309 1.04 -2.61 -14.01
CA TYR A 309 1.37 -3.45 -12.86
C TYR A 309 0.13 -4.22 -12.44
N LEU A 310 0.28 -5.48 -12.05
CA LEU A 310 -0.84 -6.35 -11.65
C LEU A 310 -0.40 -7.33 -10.56
N VAL A 311 -1.14 -7.36 -9.45
CA VAL A 311 -0.99 -8.34 -8.36
C VAL A 311 -2.18 -9.28 -8.30
N GLU A 312 -1.92 -10.50 -7.85
CA GLU A 312 -2.96 -11.49 -7.56
C GLU A 312 -3.55 -11.23 -6.17
N CYS A 313 -4.88 -11.30 -6.08
CA CYS A 313 -5.59 -11.27 -4.81
C CYS A 313 -5.97 -12.71 -4.45
N HIS A 314 -5.68 -13.10 -3.21
CA HIS A 314 -5.69 -14.45 -2.66
C HIS A 314 -4.60 -15.38 -3.22
N GLY A 315 -3.47 -14.80 -3.63
CA GLY A 315 -2.28 -15.53 -4.07
C GLY A 315 -1.43 -16.00 -2.89
N GLU A 316 -0.70 -17.10 -3.04
CA GLU A 316 0.36 -17.48 -2.09
C GLU A 316 1.53 -16.49 -2.21
N LEU A 317 2.05 -15.98 -1.09
CA LEU A 317 3.26 -15.15 -1.12
C LEU A 317 4.43 -16.01 -1.59
N GLU A 318 4.97 -15.71 -2.77
CA GLU A 318 6.25 -16.25 -3.20
C GLU A 318 7.39 -15.45 -2.56
N PHE A 319 7.87 -15.91 -1.41
CA PHE A 319 8.97 -15.29 -0.62
C PHE A 319 10.29 -15.13 -1.40
N ASP A 320 10.44 -15.80 -2.54
CA ASP A 320 11.63 -15.74 -3.40
C ASP A 320 11.54 -14.67 -4.51
N ASN A 321 10.37 -14.01 -4.68
CA ASN A 321 10.18 -12.97 -5.68
C ASN A 321 10.10 -11.57 -5.03
N PRO A 322 11.13 -10.71 -5.18
CA PRO A 322 11.12 -9.37 -4.60
C PRO A 322 10.06 -8.43 -5.22
N PHE A 323 9.42 -8.85 -6.33
CA PHE A 323 8.34 -8.12 -7.00
C PHE A 323 7.13 -9.04 -7.18
N PRO A 324 6.17 -9.09 -6.24
CA PRO A 324 5.01 -9.98 -6.31
C PRO A 324 3.94 -9.49 -7.30
N TYR A 325 4.34 -8.72 -8.31
CA TYR A 325 3.48 -8.21 -9.37
C TYR A 325 4.02 -8.60 -10.74
N ASN A 326 3.09 -8.81 -11.67
CA ASN A 326 3.39 -8.81 -13.08
C ASN A 326 3.52 -7.37 -13.58
N ALA A 327 4.54 -7.09 -14.39
CA ALA A 327 4.75 -5.78 -14.99
C ALA A 327 4.97 -5.87 -16.51
N ALA A 328 4.32 -4.98 -17.26
CA ALA A 328 4.53 -4.83 -18.69
C ALA A 328 4.72 -3.35 -19.04
N PHE A 329 5.65 -3.07 -19.94
CA PHE A 329 5.98 -1.72 -20.38
C PHE A 329 5.68 -1.58 -21.86
N ALA A 330 5.11 -0.45 -22.27
CA ALA A 330 4.75 -0.22 -23.66
C ALA A 330 5.97 -0.10 -24.59
N ASP A 331 7.16 0.13 -24.03
CA ASP A 331 8.42 0.18 -24.80
C ASP A 331 9.02 -1.20 -25.08
N GLY A 332 8.36 -2.27 -24.61
CA GLY A 332 8.75 -3.66 -24.84
C GLY A 332 10.01 -4.10 -24.10
N LYS A 333 10.56 -3.29 -23.18
CA LYS A 333 11.79 -3.64 -22.44
C LYS A 333 11.58 -4.75 -21.41
N VAL A 334 10.37 -4.93 -20.91
CA VAL A 334 10.02 -6.01 -19.96
C VAL A 334 8.70 -6.65 -20.41
N GLN A 335 8.80 -7.63 -21.30
CA GLN A 335 7.77 -8.63 -21.53
C GLN A 335 8.47 -9.98 -21.70
N SER A 336 8.37 -10.86 -20.71
CA SER A 336 8.84 -12.24 -20.81
C SER A 336 7.67 -13.21 -20.74
N GLY A 337 7.31 -13.80 -21.88
CA GLY A 337 6.36 -14.91 -21.96
C GLY A 337 4.91 -14.55 -21.61
N PRO A 338 4.00 -15.55 -21.64
CA PRO A 338 2.64 -15.37 -21.17
C PRO A 338 2.62 -15.18 -19.65
N TRP A 339 1.65 -14.38 -19.19
CA TRP A 339 1.35 -14.21 -17.76
C TRP A 339 0.41 -15.30 -17.32
N ARG A 340 0.72 -15.93 -16.21
CA ARG A 340 -0.07 -17.02 -15.66
C ARG A 340 -0.94 -16.46 -14.53
N LEU A 341 -2.23 -16.28 -14.81
CA LEU A 341 -3.16 -15.50 -13.97
C LEU A 341 -4.41 -16.31 -13.63
N GLN A 342 -5.05 -15.97 -12.51
CA GLN A 342 -6.32 -16.54 -12.04
C GLN A 342 -7.06 -15.59 -11.11
N GLY A 343 -8.33 -15.90 -10.83
CA GLY A 343 -9.11 -15.24 -9.79
C GLY A 343 -9.17 -13.71 -9.91
N ARG A 344 -9.24 -13.04 -8.76
CA ARG A 344 -9.22 -11.59 -8.69
C ARG A 344 -7.78 -11.09 -8.78
N GLN A 345 -7.57 -10.06 -9.57
CA GLN A 345 -6.29 -9.36 -9.68
C GLN A 345 -6.56 -7.87 -9.56
N VAL A 346 -5.63 -7.11 -8.99
CA VAL A 346 -5.72 -5.65 -8.92
C VAL A 346 -4.46 -5.04 -9.50
N GLY A 347 -4.60 -3.93 -10.21
CA GLY A 347 -3.49 -3.35 -10.93
C GLY A 347 -3.64 -1.87 -11.17
N ARG A 348 -2.59 -1.31 -11.75
CA ARG A 348 -2.55 0.08 -12.20
C ARG A 348 -2.02 0.20 -13.61
N LEU A 349 -2.52 1.19 -14.33
CA LEU A 349 -1.85 1.75 -15.49
C LEU A 349 -1.11 3.01 -15.03
N SER A 350 0.17 3.14 -15.36
CA SER A 350 0.97 4.32 -15.06
C SER A 350 1.37 5.08 -16.33
N THR A 351 1.49 6.40 -16.19
CA THR A 351 1.86 7.32 -17.26
C THR A 351 2.28 8.66 -16.69
N ASP A 352 3.12 9.40 -17.41
CA ASP A 352 3.24 10.83 -17.14
C ASP A 352 1.96 11.57 -17.54
N MET A 353 1.74 12.70 -16.86
CA MET A 353 0.69 13.64 -17.17
C MET A 353 1.18 14.73 -18.13
N ASN A 354 0.34 15.09 -19.11
CA ASN A 354 0.64 16.21 -20.01
C ASN A 354 0.46 17.56 -19.30
N PRO A 355 1.09 18.64 -19.80
CA PRO A 355 0.99 19.97 -19.17
C PRO A 355 -0.43 20.53 -19.04
N ASP A 356 -1.37 20.12 -19.89
CA ASP A 356 -2.78 20.51 -19.83
C ASP A 356 -3.59 19.70 -18.81
N GLY A 357 -3.03 18.61 -18.28
CA GLY A 357 -3.69 17.65 -17.41
C GLY A 357 -4.20 16.40 -18.13
N ALA A 358 -4.04 16.29 -19.45
CA ALA A 358 -4.43 15.09 -20.18
C ALA A 358 -3.53 13.90 -19.83
N VAL A 359 -4.15 12.73 -19.72
CA VAL A 359 -3.49 11.48 -19.31
C VAL A 359 -3.71 10.44 -20.41
N VAL A 360 -2.63 9.91 -20.98
CA VAL A 360 -2.71 8.93 -22.07
C VAL A 360 -2.32 7.55 -21.57
N LEU A 361 -3.33 6.74 -21.26
CA LEU A 361 -3.17 5.38 -20.75
C LEU A 361 -3.03 4.37 -21.89
N SER A 362 -2.25 3.32 -21.66
CA SER A 362 -2.15 2.21 -22.60
C SER A 362 -3.46 1.46 -22.69
N ARG A 363 -3.86 1.09 -23.90
CA ARG A 363 -4.88 0.06 -24.09
C ARG A 363 -4.24 -1.30 -23.90
N VAL A 364 -4.72 -2.06 -22.92
CA VAL A 364 -4.20 -3.39 -22.58
C VAL A 364 -5.15 -4.47 -23.08
N VAL A 365 -4.59 -5.50 -23.72
CA VAL A 365 -5.34 -6.70 -24.12
C VAL A 365 -4.73 -7.93 -23.46
N PHE A 366 -5.57 -8.73 -22.84
CA PHE A 366 -5.27 -10.08 -22.36
C PHE A 366 -5.89 -11.08 -23.31
N GLU A 367 -5.04 -11.85 -24.00
CA GLU A 367 -5.46 -12.92 -24.89
C GLU A 367 -5.05 -14.26 -24.30
N ARG A 368 -6.03 -15.14 -24.05
CA ARG A 368 -5.75 -16.49 -23.52
C ARG A 368 -4.90 -17.27 -24.52
N VAL A 369 -3.82 -17.88 -24.05
CA VAL A 369 -3.02 -18.82 -24.84
C VAL A 369 -3.86 -20.05 -25.16
N LEU A 370 -4.06 -20.31 -26.46
CA LEU A 370 -4.81 -21.48 -26.91
C LEU A 370 -3.96 -22.75 -26.74
N THR A 371 -4.58 -23.79 -26.18
CA THR A 371 -3.96 -25.09 -25.94
C THR A 371 -4.38 -26.09 -27.03
N ASP A 372 -3.75 -27.27 -27.05
CA ASP A 372 -4.15 -28.35 -27.98
C ASP A 372 -5.61 -28.80 -27.78
N ALA A 373 -6.17 -28.63 -26.59
CA ALA A 373 -7.58 -28.93 -26.28
C ALA A 373 -8.57 -27.93 -26.94
N ASP A 374 -8.09 -26.76 -27.36
CA ASP A 374 -8.87 -25.73 -28.05
C ASP A 374 -8.91 -25.95 -29.57
N ARG A 375 -8.16 -26.93 -30.09
CA ARG A 375 -8.20 -27.24 -31.52
C ARG A 375 -9.56 -27.84 -31.87
N PRO A 376 -10.23 -27.34 -32.93
CA PRO A 376 -11.45 -27.98 -33.40
C PRO A 376 -11.16 -29.45 -33.72
N MET A 377 -11.97 -30.36 -33.18
CA MET A 377 -11.82 -31.78 -33.46
C MET A 377 -11.90 -32.01 -34.97
N PRO A 378 -11.08 -32.91 -35.55
CA PRO A 378 -11.19 -33.27 -36.96
C PRO A 378 -12.61 -33.76 -37.26
N PRO A 379 -13.17 -33.39 -38.44
CA PRO A 379 -14.52 -33.77 -38.82
C PRO A 379 -14.75 -35.27 -38.95
#